data_AF-A0A2I0AT61-F1
#
_entry.id   AF-A0A2I0AT61-F1
#
_cell.length_a   1.000
_cell.length_b   1.000
_cell.length_c   1.000
_cell.angle_alpha   90.00
_cell.angle_beta   90.00
_cell.angle_gamma   90.00
#
_symmetry.space_group_name_H-M   'P 1'
#
loop_
_entity.id
_entity.type
_entity.pdbx_description
1 polymer ?
#
loop_
_entity_poly.entity_id
_entity_poly.type
_entity_poly.pdbx_seq_one_letter_code
_entity_poly.pdbx_strand_id
1 'polypeptide(L)'
;MMRRVDGVVGAYDDFLDAAWRVLRARGASGGRRSPECDAALQILNDKWDLFKASCDLAEGFVLTAQRDLLPMFAVPDDVMERTSTLAAVAPPNAAASTADDSAAVTDDR
;
A
#
# COMPACT_ATOMS: atom_id res chain seq x y z
N MET A 1 -8.73 -13.99 5.52
CA MET A 1 -7.64 -13.25 4.86
C MET A 1 -6.28 -13.35 5.60
N MET A 2 -6.08 -14.28 6.55
CA MET A 2 -4.85 -14.38 7.38
C MET A 2 -3.79 -15.37 6.86
N ARG A 3 -4.14 -16.21 5.86
CA ARG A 3 -3.33 -17.37 5.44
C ARG A 3 -2.00 -17.07 4.74
N ARG A 4 -1.72 -15.83 4.35
CA ARG A 4 -0.47 -15.51 3.62
C ARG A 4 0.72 -15.30 4.53
N VAL A 5 0.54 -14.56 5.63
CA VAL A 5 1.59 -14.35 6.63
C VAL A 5 1.86 -15.64 7.41
N ASP A 6 0.80 -16.39 7.75
CA ASP A 6 0.93 -17.72 8.36
C ASP A 6 1.72 -18.70 7.46
N GLY A 7 1.59 -18.56 6.14
CA GLY A 7 2.36 -19.34 5.16
C GLY A 7 3.86 -19.02 5.17
N VAL A 8 4.24 -17.75 5.41
CA VAL A 8 5.65 -17.34 5.55
C VAL A 8 6.25 -17.93 6.82
N VAL A 9 5.51 -17.90 7.93
CA VAL A 9 5.96 -18.46 9.22
C VAL A 9 6.18 -19.97 9.08
N GLY A 10 5.23 -20.70 8.49
CA GLY A 10 5.40 -22.14 8.25
C GLY A 10 6.56 -22.47 7.31
N ALA A 11 6.78 -21.67 6.25
CA ALA A 11 7.92 -21.86 5.36
C ALA A 11 9.27 -21.56 6.04
N TYR A 12 9.30 -20.63 6.98
CA TYR A 12 10.49 -20.31 7.77
C TYR A 12 10.84 -21.43 8.74
N ASP A 13 9.85 -21.98 9.46
CA ASP A 13 10.06 -23.11 10.36
C ASP A 13 10.56 -24.36 9.60
N ASP A 14 9.99 -24.62 8.42
CA ASP A 14 10.44 -25.69 7.51
C ASP A 14 11.89 -25.50 7.04
N PHE A 15 12.30 -24.26 6.76
CA PHE A 15 13.68 -23.93 6.41
C PHE A 15 14.64 -24.17 7.59
N LEU A 16 14.24 -23.81 8.81
CA LEU A 16 15.02 -24.06 10.01
C LEU A 16 15.18 -25.56 10.32
N ASP A 17 14.12 -26.36 10.15
CA ASP A 17 14.23 -27.83 10.29
C ASP A 17 15.20 -28.41 9.25
N ALA A 18 15.14 -27.95 8.01
CA ALA A 18 16.08 -28.36 6.96
C ALA A 18 17.54 -27.96 7.30
N ALA A 19 17.76 -26.76 7.82
CA ALA A 19 19.08 -26.29 8.23
C ALA A 19 19.65 -27.12 9.40
N TRP A 20 18.79 -27.45 10.37
CA TRP A 20 19.13 -28.33 11.47
C TRP A 20 19.54 -29.74 10.99
N ARG A 21 18.82 -30.30 10.00
CA ARG A 21 19.17 -31.58 9.38
C ARG A 21 20.54 -31.55 8.72
N VAL A 22 20.89 -30.47 8.01
CA VAL A 22 22.24 -30.28 7.44
C VAL A 22 23.30 -30.28 8.55
N LEU A 23 23.06 -29.54 9.63
CA LEU A 23 24.01 -29.45 10.74
C LEU A 23 24.21 -30.80 11.44
N ARG A 24 23.13 -31.56 11.63
CA ARG A 24 23.16 -32.91 12.21
C ARG A 24 23.89 -33.90 11.29
N ALA A 25 23.60 -33.88 9.99
CA ALA A 25 24.26 -34.74 9.00
C ALA A 25 25.77 -34.44 8.94
N ARG A 26 26.15 -33.16 8.98
CA ARG A 26 27.56 -32.72 9.03
C ARG A 26 28.24 -33.12 10.35
N GLY A 27 27.53 -33.05 11.47
CA GLY A 27 28.04 -33.51 12.78
C GLY A 27 28.29 -35.02 12.79
N ALA A 28 27.37 -35.80 12.23
CA ALA A 28 27.49 -37.25 12.13
C ALA A 28 28.63 -37.70 11.20
N SER A 29 28.94 -36.92 10.15
CA SER A 29 30.03 -37.21 9.23
C SER A 29 31.42 -36.80 9.74
N GLY A 30 31.50 -36.17 10.93
CA GLY A 30 32.73 -35.63 11.50
C GLY A 30 33.27 -34.43 10.69
N GLY A 31 32.37 -33.65 10.06
CA GLY A 31 32.74 -32.48 9.27
C GLY A 31 33.17 -32.78 7.83
N ARG A 32 33.13 -34.04 7.38
CA ARG A 32 33.38 -34.41 5.98
C ARG A 32 32.10 -34.27 5.15
N ARG A 33 32.20 -33.89 3.88
CA ARG A 33 31.05 -34.01 2.96
C ARG A 33 30.72 -35.48 2.79
N SER A 34 29.53 -35.86 3.21
CA SER A 34 28.94 -37.17 2.96
C SER A 34 27.74 -36.99 2.01
N PRO A 35 27.34 -38.05 1.29
CA PRO A 35 26.15 -38.00 0.44
C PRO A 35 24.88 -37.63 1.23
N GLU A 36 24.78 -37.97 2.52
CA GLU A 36 23.66 -37.51 3.36
C GLU A 36 23.69 -36.01 3.61
N CYS A 37 24.89 -35.42 3.76
CA CYS A 37 25.05 -33.98 3.91
C CYS A 37 24.70 -33.23 2.63
N ASP A 38 25.06 -33.78 1.46
CA ASP A 38 24.72 -33.20 0.16
C ASP A 38 23.21 -33.30 -0.12
N ALA A 39 22.56 -34.41 0.24
CA ALA A 39 21.10 -34.56 0.16
C ALA A 39 20.37 -33.57 1.09
N ALA A 40 20.86 -33.39 2.32
CA ALA A 40 20.30 -32.41 3.25
C ALA A 40 20.46 -30.96 2.74
N LEU A 41 21.58 -30.66 2.07
CA LEU A 41 21.83 -29.35 1.46
C LEU A 41 20.88 -29.06 0.29
N GLN A 42 20.55 -30.05 -0.53
CA GLN A 42 19.54 -29.90 -1.59
C GLN A 42 18.17 -29.59 -0.99
N ILE A 43 17.76 -30.34 0.03
CA ILE A 43 16.49 -30.09 0.74
C ILE A 43 16.46 -28.69 1.35
N LEU A 44 17.57 -28.21 1.91
CA LEU A 44 17.69 -26.84 2.42
C LEU A 44 17.50 -25.80 1.31
N ASN A 45 18.07 -26.04 0.13
CA ASN A 45 17.94 -25.16 -1.02
C ASN A 45 16.49 -25.07 -1.50
N ASP A 46 15.83 -26.22 -1.66
CA ASP A 46 14.41 -26.30 -2.04
C ASP A 46 13.51 -25.54 -1.05
N LYS A 47 13.76 -25.70 0.27
CA LYS A 47 13.01 -25.01 1.31
C LYS A 47 13.30 -23.51 1.38
N TRP A 48 14.52 -23.10 1.07
CA TRP A 48 14.90 -21.70 0.97
C TRP A 48 14.21 -20.98 -0.20
N ASP A 49 14.10 -21.65 -1.35
CA ASP A 49 13.40 -21.11 -2.51
C ASP A 49 11.89 -21.02 -2.26
N LEU A 50 11.31 -22.02 -1.58
CA LEU A 50 9.93 -21.96 -1.13
C LEU A 50 9.67 -20.80 -0.15
N PHE A 51 10.59 -20.56 0.78
CA PHE A 51 10.51 -19.43 1.71
C PHE A 51 10.55 -18.09 0.97
N LYS A 52 11.45 -17.91 0.00
CA LYS A 52 11.47 -16.70 -0.84
C LYS A 52 10.17 -16.48 -1.59
N ALA A 53 9.66 -17.52 -2.25
CA ALA A 53 8.38 -17.45 -2.96
C ALA A 53 7.22 -17.06 -2.03
N SER A 54 7.25 -17.52 -0.77
CA SER A 54 6.26 -17.12 0.24
C SER A 54 6.41 -15.63 0.65
N CYS A 55 7.64 -15.12 0.72
CA CYS A 55 7.92 -13.71 0.98
C CYS A 55 7.42 -12.82 -0.17
N ASP A 56 7.69 -13.20 -1.43
CA ASP A 56 7.21 -12.48 -2.61
C ASP A 56 5.67 -12.40 -2.64
N LEU A 57 5.01 -13.50 -2.25
CA LEU A 57 3.56 -13.56 -2.14
C LEU A 57 3.01 -12.63 -1.03
N ALA A 58 3.72 -12.53 0.09
CA ALA A 58 3.37 -11.64 1.19
C ALA A 58 3.58 -10.17 0.80
N GLU A 59 4.67 -9.84 0.12
CA GLU A 59 4.93 -8.49 -0.41
C GLU A 59 3.85 -8.07 -1.41
N GLY A 60 3.48 -8.95 -2.34
CA GLY A 60 2.37 -8.70 -3.27
C GLY A 60 1.04 -8.43 -2.57
N PHE A 61 0.78 -9.08 -1.42
CA PHE A 61 -0.40 -8.78 -0.60
C PHE A 61 -0.32 -7.39 0.03
N VAL A 62 0.83 -7.02 0.61
CA VAL A 62 1.03 -5.69 1.21
C VAL A 62 0.87 -4.60 0.15
N LEU A 63 1.44 -4.78 -1.05
CA LEU A 63 1.31 -3.83 -2.16
C LEU A 63 -0.13 -3.71 -2.64
N THR A 64 -0.87 -4.83 -2.70
CA THR A 64 -2.31 -4.80 -3.06
C THR A 64 -3.12 -4.09 -1.97
N ALA A 65 -2.85 -4.38 -0.70
CA ALA A 65 -3.50 -3.72 0.42
C ALA A 65 -3.18 -2.22 0.43
N GLN A 66 -1.95 -1.82 0.13
CA GLN A 66 -1.60 -0.42 -0.03
C GLN A 66 -2.36 0.22 -1.18
N ARG A 67 -2.39 -0.40 -2.37
CA ARG A 67 -3.14 0.12 -3.53
C ARG A 67 -4.63 0.29 -3.23
N ASP A 68 -5.22 -0.64 -2.50
CA ASP A 68 -6.66 -0.65 -2.25
C ASP A 68 -7.06 0.21 -1.04
N LEU A 69 -6.19 0.34 -0.02
CA LEU A 69 -6.46 1.12 1.19
C LEU A 69 -5.95 2.56 1.12
N LEU A 70 -4.79 2.86 0.51
CA LEU A 70 -4.28 4.24 0.42
C LEU A 70 -5.31 5.22 -0.17
N PRO A 71 -6.04 4.90 -1.25
CA PRO A 71 -7.03 5.83 -1.83
C PRO A 71 -8.20 6.15 -0.88
N MET A 72 -8.49 5.28 0.08
CA MET A 72 -9.56 5.50 1.07
C MET A 72 -9.14 6.49 2.18
N PHE A 73 -7.84 6.59 2.46
CA PHE A 73 -7.26 7.55 3.42
C PHE A 73 -6.62 8.76 2.73
N ALA A 74 -6.48 8.68 1.40
CA ALA A 74 -6.33 9.75 0.42
C ALA A 74 -7.25 10.93 0.69
N VAL A 75 -6.84 11.98 1.43
CA VAL A 75 -7.54 13.26 1.32
C VAL A 75 -7.36 13.72 -0.12
N PRO A 76 -8.44 13.93 -0.89
CA PRO A 76 -8.29 14.43 -2.25
C PRO A 76 -7.57 15.77 -2.20
N ASP A 77 -6.51 15.91 -3.01
CA ASP A 77 -5.74 17.15 -3.18
C ASP A 77 -6.64 18.35 -3.59
N ASP A 78 -7.87 18.08 -4.03
CA ASP A 78 -8.91 19.08 -4.36
C ASP A 78 -9.29 20.02 -3.20
N VAL A 79 -8.92 19.71 -1.95
CA VAL A 79 -9.15 20.61 -0.80
C VAL A 79 -8.05 21.68 -0.68
N MET A 80 -6.90 21.51 -1.34
CA MET A 80 -5.77 22.46 -1.27
C MET A 80 -5.75 23.49 -2.43
N GLU A 81 -6.70 23.47 -3.37
CA GLU A 81 -6.86 24.55 -4.35
C GLU A 81 -7.94 25.58 -3.97
N ARG A 82 -8.74 25.33 -2.93
CA ARG A 82 -9.84 26.23 -2.53
C ARG A 82 -9.42 27.46 -1.71
N THR A 83 -8.12 27.69 -1.49
CA THR A 83 -7.62 28.87 -0.77
C THR A 83 -7.10 30.00 -1.68
N SER A 84 -7.09 29.85 -3.01
CA SER A 84 -6.46 30.85 -3.90
C SER A 84 -7.40 31.71 -4.77
N THR A 85 -8.73 31.61 -4.65
CA THR A 85 -9.66 32.49 -5.41
C THR A 85 -10.42 33.52 -4.57
N LEU A 86 -10.10 33.68 -3.28
CA LEU A 86 -10.67 34.76 -2.45
C LEU A 86 -9.97 36.13 -2.61
N ALA A 87 -9.18 36.32 -3.68
CA ALA A 87 -8.45 37.56 -3.96
C ALA A 87 -9.05 38.41 -5.09
N ALA A 88 -10.36 38.33 -5.33
CA ALA A 88 -11.06 39.22 -6.26
C ALA A 88 -12.41 39.69 -5.71
N VAL A 89 -12.41 40.27 -4.50
CA VAL A 89 -13.48 41.20 -4.07
C VAL A 89 -12.99 42.61 -4.35
N ALA A 90 -13.51 43.22 -5.41
CA ALA A 90 -13.46 44.66 -5.60
C ALA A 90 -14.35 45.34 -4.53
N PRO A 91 -13.91 46.44 -3.90
CA PRO A 91 -14.63 47.06 -2.78
C PRO A 91 -15.91 47.79 -3.23
N PRO A 92 -16.97 47.79 -2.41
CA PRO A 92 -18.15 48.60 -2.64
C PRO A 92 -17.97 50.01 -2.05
N ASN A 93 -18.54 51.01 -2.74
CA ASN A 93 -19.23 52.19 -2.21
C ASN A 93 -18.78 53.55 -2.82
N ALA A 94 -19.73 54.21 -3.48
CA ALA A 94 -20.23 55.56 -3.15
C ALA A 94 -20.40 56.47 -4.38
N ALA A 95 -21.61 56.49 -4.94
CA ALA A 95 -22.24 57.73 -5.38
C ALA A 95 -23.76 57.53 -5.37
N ALA A 96 -24.39 58.03 -4.31
CA ALA A 96 -25.82 58.22 -4.23
C ALA A 96 -26.27 59.26 -5.27
N SER A 97 -27.40 59.03 -5.93
CA SER A 97 -28.36 60.10 -6.18
C SER A 97 -29.77 59.52 -6.32
N THR A 98 -30.66 60.21 -5.63
CA THR A 98 -32.05 59.96 -5.27
C THR A 98 -33.05 60.27 -6.38
N ALA A 99 -34.29 59.83 -6.13
CA ALA A 99 -35.58 60.45 -6.54
C ALA A 99 -36.10 60.03 -7.93
N ASP A 100 -37.19 59.25 -8.01
CA ASP A 100 -38.61 59.71 -8.08
C ASP A 100 -39.01 59.69 -9.56
N ASP A 101 -40.12 59.19 -10.09
CA ASP A 101 -41.48 58.97 -9.60
C ASP A 101 -42.23 58.09 -10.64
N SER A 102 -43.27 57.42 -10.17
CA SER A 102 -44.52 57.09 -10.88
C SER A 102 -44.60 56.05 -12.01
N ALA A 103 -45.45 55.06 -11.72
CA ALA A 103 -46.08 54.11 -12.62
C ALA A 103 -47.33 54.70 -13.31
N ALA A 104 -47.58 54.33 -14.57
CA ALA A 104 -48.90 54.12 -15.22
C ALA A 104 -48.70 54.05 -16.75
N VAL A 105 -49.02 52.95 -17.43
CA VAL A 105 -50.33 52.55 -17.98
C VAL A 105 -50.58 53.05 -19.43
N THR A 106 -50.89 52.07 -20.29
CA THR A 106 -51.70 52.05 -21.55
C THR A 106 -51.26 52.70 -22.88
N ASP A 107 -51.50 51.88 -23.90
CA ASP A 107 -52.16 52.14 -25.20
C ASP A 107 -51.36 52.63 -26.44
N ASP A 108 -51.17 51.68 -27.35
CA ASP A 108 -51.73 51.62 -28.72
C ASP A 108 -52.05 52.94 -29.44
N ARG A 109 -51.26 53.27 -30.46
CA ARG A 109 -51.71 53.56 -31.84
C ARG A 109 -50.53 53.72 -32.81
#